data_AF-A0A2W5ZQX4-F1
#
_entry.id   AF-A0A2W5ZQX4-F1
#
_cell.length_a   1.000
_cell.length_b   1.000
_cell.length_c   1.000
_cell.angle_alpha   90.00
_cell.angle_beta   90.00
_cell.angle_gamma   90.00
#
_symmetry.space_group_name_H-M   'P 1'
#
loop_
_entity.id
_entity.type
_entity.pdbx_description
1 polymer ?
#
loop_
_entity_poly.entity_id
_entity_poly.type
_entity_poly.pdbx_seq_one_letter_code
_entity_poly.pdbx_strand_id
1 'polypeptide(L)'
;MRNESRISKAAARILIAALALACAASNSFGAGASVTAVLDNSETGVGQPVQLQIKVTGSTSVKPPRELAVDGLDIRFTGQSQLLEGRNFQFSYSYIYNYTVMPMKAGTFKIPPQTIEAGGSTLRTPELTLHVADSPGQSSRPNRSGENIDPRQIAFVELILSKTSAYVGEMVPAVVRLGFNVRTPVESLGNGVEITGQGFTAQKMREPRQAIETIGGKTYQTFTFKTALSPARSGKIAIGPVEVNPIVRIPRTSRSPGIPRDLFDMNDPFMDNFFRDPAFAPSTPREIKMKSEAATLDVKALPPGAPPSFNGAVGNFTMTVDAKPKTAQVGDPFTLTAKISGRGNFDRVTAPSLEDEQGWHKYPPSADFKSDDDVGISGAKTFETVISANERKDHIPAQLFAYFDPIKEQYVTLRNEPIPVRVEGGSAPTQAPVAPAPQTAAPAPSLARTGPKQQEILHQITELSAEPQSFTPLFARRSFWLAQLAPFLVLLGFITWRIRRAHLDNRDARRREALQHEAAALQRSLRREDVSPQEYFSRASRAVQLKTALARNVDPNAVDADVAASAFRADEATRRRLQQLFEKSDEARYSGGQNGIRLLPPDVRNEVLELIDNLRA
;
A
#
# COMPACT_ATOMS: atom_id res chain seq x y z
N MET A 1 43.33 -29.79 1.52
CA MET A 1 42.94 -28.38 1.77
C MET A 1 42.54 -27.56 0.53
N ARG A 2 42.73 -28.00 -0.73
CA ARG A 2 42.29 -27.25 -1.93
C ARG A 2 40.84 -27.55 -2.39
N ASN A 3 40.25 -28.67 -1.96
CA ASN A 3 38.94 -29.11 -2.46
C ASN A 3 37.75 -28.51 -1.69
N GLU A 4 37.88 -28.28 -0.39
CA GLU A 4 36.80 -27.72 0.45
C GLU A 4 36.49 -26.25 0.13
N SER A 5 37.50 -25.49 -0.34
CA SER A 5 37.33 -24.08 -0.75
C SER A 5 36.47 -23.90 -2.01
N ARG A 6 36.44 -24.91 -2.89
CA ARG A 6 35.64 -24.85 -4.13
C ARG A 6 34.17 -25.22 -3.86
N ILE A 7 33.94 -26.17 -2.96
CA ILE A 7 32.60 -26.62 -2.57
C ILE A 7 31.87 -25.51 -1.80
N SER A 8 32.55 -24.77 -0.91
CA SER A 8 31.90 -23.66 -0.18
C SER A 8 31.53 -22.46 -1.08
N LYS A 9 32.35 -22.16 -2.08
CA LYS A 9 32.05 -21.10 -3.07
C LYS A 9 30.93 -21.49 -4.02
N ALA A 10 30.81 -22.77 -4.37
CA ALA A 10 29.70 -23.28 -5.17
C ALA A 10 28.38 -23.26 -4.37
N ALA A 11 28.41 -23.70 -3.11
CA ALA A 11 27.25 -23.67 -2.22
C ALA A 11 26.75 -22.23 -1.96
N ALA A 12 27.67 -21.26 -1.78
CA ALA A 12 27.30 -19.85 -1.61
C ALA A 12 26.65 -19.27 -2.88
N ARG A 13 27.12 -19.64 -4.08
CA ARG A 13 26.51 -19.20 -5.34
C ARG A 13 25.12 -19.80 -5.56
N ILE A 14 24.93 -21.06 -5.20
CA ILE A 14 23.63 -21.75 -5.29
C ILE A 14 22.64 -21.14 -4.29
N LEU A 15 23.09 -20.80 -3.08
CA LEU A 15 22.25 -20.15 -2.07
C LEU A 15 21.80 -18.75 -2.51
N ILE A 16 22.70 -17.96 -3.12
CA ILE A 16 22.37 -16.63 -3.65
C ILE A 16 21.40 -16.74 -4.85
N ALA A 17 21.60 -17.73 -5.73
CA ALA A 17 20.70 -17.98 -6.85
C ALA A 17 19.31 -18.45 -6.39
N ALA A 18 19.24 -19.30 -5.36
CA ALA A 18 17.99 -19.76 -4.76
C ALA A 18 17.24 -18.62 -4.04
N LEU A 19 17.96 -17.73 -3.36
CA LEU A 19 17.37 -16.54 -2.72
C LEU A 19 16.84 -15.54 -3.75
N ALA A 20 17.53 -15.39 -4.88
CA ALA A 20 17.06 -14.59 -6.02
C ALA A 20 15.83 -15.22 -6.69
N LEU A 21 15.78 -16.54 -6.83
CA LEU A 21 14.61 -17.25 -7.38
C LEU A 21 13.40 -17.19 -6.44
N ALA A 22 13.61 -17.28 -5.12
CA ALA A 22 12.54 -17.16 -4.13
C ALA A 22 11.93 -15.75 -4.08
N CYS A 23 12.73 -14.72 -4.32
CA CYS A 23 12.23 -13.35 -4.49
C CYS A 23 11.46 -13.16 -5.81
N ALA A 24 11.85 -13.88 -6.89
CA ALA A 24 11.15 -13.82 -8.18
C ALA A 24 9.81 -14.57 -8.19
N ALA A 25 9.62 -15.59 -7.34
CA ALA A 25 8.39 -16.37 -7.24
C ALA A 25 7.27 -15.69 -6.43
N SER A 26 7.54 -14.51 -5.86
CA SER A 26 6.57 -13.71 -5.09
C SER A 26 5.85 -12.66 -5.96
N ASN A 27 5.67 -12.89 -7.26
CA ASN A 27 4.78 -12.08 -8.08
C ASN A 27 3.38 -12.71 -8.05
N SER A 28 2.73 -12.58 -6.90
CA SER A 28 1.30 -12.79 -6.77
C SER A 28 0.57 -11.92 -7.80
N PHE A 29 -0.41 -12.52 -8.48
CA PHE A 29 -1.41 -11.83 -9.30
C PHE A 29 -1.90 -10.56 -8.59
N GLY A 30 -1.37 -9.41 -8.99
CA GLY A 30 -1.86 -8.12 -8.57
C GLY A 30 -3.24 -7.88 -9.19
N ALA A 31 -4.11 -7.19 -8.44
CA ALA A 31 -5.33 -6.62 -9.00
C ALA A 31 -5.03 -5.95 -10.34
N GLY A 32 -5.80 -6.27 -11.38
CA GLY A 32 -5.54 -5.81 -12.74
C GLY A 32 -5.33 -4.30 -12.78
N ALA A 33 -4.25 -3.87 -13.43
CA ALA A 33 -3.94 -2.46 -13.58
C ALA A 33 -5.13 -1.74 -14.24
N SER A 34 -5.47 -0.56 -13.73
CA SER A 34 -6.57 0.25 -14.26
C SER A 34 -6.07 1.64 -14.65
N VAL A 35 -6.74 2.23 -15.63
CA VAL A 35 -6.38 3.54 -16.17
C VAL A 35 -7.61 4.42 -16.29
N THR A 36 -7.43 5.70 -16.00
CA THR A 36 -8.45 6.73 -16.21
C THR A 36 -7.79 8.03 -16.66
N ALA A 37 -8.55 8.88 -17.36
CA ALA A 37 -8.12 10.20 -17.79
C ALA A 37 -9.21 11.23 -17.51
N VAL A 38 -8.83 12.45 -17.13
CA VAL A 38 -9.75 13.49 -16.66
C VAL A 38 -9.23 14.87 -17.05
N LEU A 39 -10.13 15.77 -17.47
CA LEU A 39 -9.85 17.19 -17.62
C LEU A 39 -10.22 17.95 -16.34
N ASP A 40 -9.41 18.93 -15.95
CA ASP A 40 -9.71 19.79 -14.79
C ASP A 40 -10.88 20.75 -15.04
N ASN A 41 -11.19 21.02 -16.32
CA ASN A 41 -12.39 21.70 -16.78
C ASN A 41 -12.82 21.18 -18.16
N SER A 42 -14.12 20.91 -18.35
CA SER A 42 -14.68 20.48 -19.64
C SER A 42 -15.08 21.64 -20.55
N GLU A 43 -15.00 22.88 -20.06
CA GLU A 43 -15.33 24.11 -20.80
C GLU A 43 -14.20 25.13 -20.68
N THR A 44 -13.77 25.72 -21.80
CA THR A 44 -12.69 26.73 -21.81
C THR A 44 -12.87 27.73 -22.94
N GLY A 45 -12.06 28.80 -22.95
CA GLY A 45 -11.97 29.75 -24.06
C GLY A 45 -10.75 29.47 -24.93
N VAL A 46 -10.76 29.96 -26.17
CA VAL A 46 -9.55 29.91 -27.03
C VAL A 46 -8.37 30.60 -26.33
N GLY A 47 -7.22 29.93 -26.30
CA GLY A 47 -6.01 30.43 -25.62
C GLY A 47 -5.98 30.27 -24.10
N GLN A 48 -7.00 29.68 -23.47
CA GLN A 48 -7.02 29.38 -22.04
C GLN A 48 -6.65 27.90 -21.80
N PRO A 49 -5.52 27.62 -21.11
CA PRO A 49 -5.04 26.25 -20.90
C PRO A 49 -5.92 25.48 -19.92
N VAL A 50 -6.10 24.19 -20.19
CA VAL A 50 -6.81 23.21 -19.37
C VAL A 50 -5.84 22.08 -19.02
N GLN A 51 -5.93 21.51 -17.82
CA GLN A 51 -5.08 20.40 -17.39
C GLN A 51 -5.78 19.06 -17.68
N LEU A 52 -5.08 18.17 -18.37
CA LEU A 52 -5.44 16.77 -18.58
C LEU A 52 -4.58 15.89 -17.65
N GLN A 53 -5.22 15.10 -16.80
CA GLN A 53 -4.56 14.15 -15.91
C GLN A 53 -4.88 12.73 -16.31
N ILE A 54 -3.86 11.89 -16.41
CA ILE A 54 -3.99 10.45 -16.69
C ILE A 54 -3.47 9.70 -15.46
N LYS A 55 -4.34 8.96 -14.78
CA LYS A 55 -4.01 8.16 -13.59
C LYS A 55 -4.00 6.68 -13.94
N VAL A 56 -2.91 6.00 -13.59
CA VAL A 56 -2.71 4.56 -13.75
C VAL A 56 -2.46 3.95 -12.38
N THR A 57 -3.24 2.96 -11.99
CA THR A 57 -3.11 2.30 -10.68
C THR A 57 -2.85 0.81 -10.81
N GLY A 58 -2.06 0.24 -9.89
CA GLY A 58 -1.85 -1.21 -9.79
C GLY A 58 -0.74 -1.75 -10.71
N SER A 59 0.17 -0.88 -11.20
CA SER A 59 1.29 -1.30 -12.04
C SER A 59 2.61 -0.72 -11.55
N THR A 60 3.66 -1.54 -11.54
CA THR A 60 5.01 -1.16 -11.11
C THR A 60 5.79 -0.38 -12.17
N SER A 61 5.42 -0.52 -13.44
CA SER A 61 6.05 0.16 -14.58
C SER A 61 5.00 0.56 -15.61
N VAL A 62 4.94 1.86 -15.90
CA VAL A 62 3.98 2.46 -16.81
C VAL A 62 4.73 3.34 -17.80
N LYS A 63 4.44 3.17 -19.09
CA LYS A 63 4.93 4.09 -20.13
C LYS A 63 3.77 5.01 -20.54
N PRO A 64 3.93 6.34 -20.43
CA PRO A 64 2.91 7.26 -20.91
C PRO A 64 2.71 7.15 -22.43
N PRO A 65 1.55 7.55 -22.97
CA PRO A 65 1.34 7.63 -24.41
C PRO A 65 2.41 8.52 -25.05
N ARG A 66 3.03 8.05 -26.13
CA ARG A 66 3.92 8.88 -26.94
C ARG A 66 3.04 9.77 -27.82
N GLU A 67 2.93 11.02 -27.41
CA GLU A 67 2.30 12.15 -28.13
C GLU A 67 0.77 12.06 -28.27
N LEU A 68 0.05 12.90 -27.50
CA LEU A 68 -1.38 13.14 -27.69
C LEU A 68 -1.55 14.29 -28.70
N ALA A 69 -1.78 13.97 -29.97
CA ALA A 69 -2.09 14.99 -30.99
C ALA A 69 -3.59 15.01 -31.30
N VAL A 70 -4.24 16.17 -31.15
CA VAL A 70 -5.64 16.40 -31.54
C VAL A 70 -5.69 17.70 -32.33
N ASP A 71 -6.27 17.68 -33.53
CA ASP A 71 -6.35 18.89 -34.37
C ASP A 71 -7.11 20.01 -33.63
N GLY A 72 -6.53 21.22 -33.62
CA GLY A 72 -7.03 22.38 -32.90
C GLY A 72 -6.70 22.46 -31.40
N LEU A 73 -6.03 21.45 -30.83
CA LEU A 73 -5.52 21.45 -29.45
C LEU A 73 -3.99 21.24 -29.44
N ASP A 74 -3.25 22.12 -28.77
CA ASP A 74 -1.83 21.91 -28.45
C ASP A 74 -1.72 21.24 -27.08
N ILE A 75 -1.40 19.95 -27.05
CA ILE A 75 -1.31 19.14 -25.82
C ILE A 75 0.14 18.86 -25.48
N ARG A 76 0.60 19.37 -24.34
CA ARG A 76 1.99 19.26 -23.89
C ARG A 76 2.09 18.51 -22.58
N PHE A 77 3.02 17.57 -22.48
CA PHE A 77 3.31 16.90 -21.22
C PHE A 77 3.95 17.87 -20.23
N THR A 78 3.40 17.95 -19.01
CA THR A 78 3.83 18.92 -17.98
C THR A 78 4.44 18.28 -16.74
N GLY A 79 4.29 16.97 -16.54
CA GLY A 79 4.99 16.27 -15.48
C GLY A 79 4.37 14.94 -15.10
N GLN A 80 5.03 14.22 -14.20
CA GLN A 80 4.51 12.99 -13.61
C GLN A 80 4.70 12.98 -12.10
N SER A 81 3.79 12.34 -11.38
CA SER A 81 3.92 12.03 -9.96
C SER A 81 3.68 10.54 -9.72
N GLN A 82 4.39 9.99 -8.72
CA GLN A 82 4.27 8.60 -8.30
C GLN A 82 3.80 8.59 -6.85
N LEU A 83 2.70 7.88 -6.60
CA LEU A 83 2.14 7.68 -5.27
C LEU A 83 2.24 6.20 -4.90
N LEU A 84 2.83 5.94 -3.73
CA LEU A 84 2.87 4.61 -3.12
C LEU A 84 1.73 4.52 -2.11
N GLU A 85 0.77 3.63 -2.37
CA GLU A 85 -0.32 3.33 -1.44
C GLU A 85 -0.05 1.98 -0.77
N GLY A 86 -0.13 1.92 0.56
CA GLY A 86 0.09 0.70 1.34
C GLY A 86 -1.15 0.33 2.15
N ARG A 87 -1.71 -0.87 1.95
CA ARG A 87 -2.80 -1.41 2.77
C ARG A 87 -2.48 -2.85 3.15
N ASN A 88 -2.49 -3.18 4.45
CA ASN A 88 -2.27 -4.54 4.98
C ASN A 88 -1.03 -5.26 4.38
N PHE A 89 0.14 -4.61 4.38
CA PHE A 89 1.40 -5.11 3.78
C PHE A 89 1.38 -5.35 2.26
N GLN A 90 0.30 -5.01 1.56
CA GLN A 90 0.26 -4.93 0.11
C GLN A 90 0.52 -3.49 -0.34
N PHE A 91 1.47 -3.33 -1.27
CA PHE A 91 1.84 -2.03 -1.83
C PHE A 91 1.29 -1.91 -3.26
N SER A 92 0.48 -0.89 -3.52
CA SER A 92 0.03 -0.51 -4.87
C SER A 92 0.74 0.77 -5.32
N TYR A 93 1.18 0.77 -6.58
CA TYR A 93 1.78 1.93 -7.23
C TYR A 93 0.72 2.65 -8.07
N SER A 94 0.67 3.97 -7.94
CA SER A 94 -0.18 4.87 -8.71
C SER A 94 0.69 5.90 -9.42
N TYR A 95 0.63 5.96 -10.75
CA TYR A 95 1.30 6.97 -11.58
C TYR A 95 0.29 7.98 -12.09
N ILE A 96 0.57 9.27 -11.95
CA ILE A 96 -0.25 10.36 -12.48
C ILE A 96 0.58 11.15 -13.48
N TYR A 97 0.13 11.22 -14.73
CA TYR A 97 0.75 12.01 -15.79
C TYR A 97 -0.10 13.25 -16.06
N ASN A 98 0.54 14.42 -16.02
CA ASN A 98 -0.10 15.71 -16.25
C ASN A 98 0.25 16.22 -17.66
N TYR A 99 -0.75 16.73 -18.35
CA TYR A 99 -0.64 17.36 -19.66
C TYR A 99 -1.40 18.69 -19.62
N THR A 100 -0.87 19.71 -20.28
CA THR A 100 -1.58 20.97 -20.52
C THR A 100 -2.14 20.97 -21.93
N VAL A 101 -3.44 21.21 -22.06
CA VAL A 101 -4.20 21.29 -23.30
C VAL A 101 -4.49 22.76 -23.57
N MET A 102 -3.93 23.31 -24.65
CA MET A 102 -4.15 24.67 -25.10
C MET A 102 -5.05 24.67 -26.35
N PRO A 103 -6.30 25.16 -26.27
CA PRO A 103 -7.18 25.24 -27.41
C PRO A 103 -6.78 26.39 -28.35
N MET A 104 -6.60 26.08 -29.63
CA MET A 104 -6.21 27.04 -30.66
C MET A 104 -7.37 27.54 -31.53
N LYS A 105 -8.50 26.84 -31.49
CA LYS A 105 -9.74 27.15 -32.24
C LYS A 105 -10.94 26.92 -31.31
N ALA A 106 -12.05 27.59 -31.56
CA ALA A 106 -13.29 27.29 -30.86
C ALA A 106 -14.00 26.09 -31.47
N GLY A 107 -14.91 25.51 -30.71
CA GLY A 107 -15.65 24.31 -31.08
C GLY A 107 -15.61 23.23 -30.01
N THR A 108 -16.17 22.07 -30.32
CA THR A 108 -16.13 20.91 -29.44
C THR A 108 -15.04 19.96 -29.90
N PHE A 109 -14.04 19.74 -29.06
CA PHE A 109 -12.92 18.84 -29.33
C PHE A 109 -13.09 17.53 -28.58
N LYS A 110 -12.84 16.43 -29.26
CA LYS A 110 -12.82 15.08 -28.67
C LYS A 110 -11.38 14.61 -28.56
N ILE A 111 -10.95 14.32 -27.33
CA ILE A 111 -9.65 13.70 -27.06
C ILE A 111 -9.86 12.19 -27.08
N PRO A 112 -9.31 11.47 -28.08
CA PRO A 112 -9.59 10.05 -28.26
C PRO A 112 -8.97 9.20 -27.13
N PRO A 113 -9.50 7.98 -26.91
CA PRO A 113 -8.92 7.00 -26.00
C PRO A 113 -7.42 6.79 -26.22
N GLN A 114 -6.62 7.06 -25.19
CA GLN A 114 -5.18 6.90 -25.22
C GLN A 114 -4.78 5.51 -24.76
N THR A 115 -3.85 4.91 -25.48
CA THR A 115 -3.35 3.57 -25.19
C THR A 115 -2.12 3.66 -24.31
N ILE A 116 -2.14 2.93 -23.18
CA ILE A 116 -1.10 2.98 -22.15
C ILE A 116 -0.62 1.57 -21.84
N GLU A 117 0.70 1.38 -21.88
CA GLU A 117 1.35 0.13 -21.49
C GLU A 117 1.62 0.15 -19.99
N ALA A 118 0.93 -0.71 -19.23
CA ALA A 118 1.08 -0.88 -17.79
C ALA A 118 1.32 -2.35 -17.45
N GLY A 119 2.51 -2.67 -16.92
CA GLY A 119 2.84 -4.02 -16.43
C GLY A 119 2.71 -5.14 -17.48
N GLY A 120 2.95 -4.84 -18.76
CA GLY A 120 2.79 -5.79 -19.87
C GLY A 120 1.36 -5.90 -20.43
N SER A 121 0.38 -5.21 -19.85
CA SER A 121 -0.99 -5.09 -20.37
C SER A 121 -1.21 -3.74 -21.04
N THR A 122 -2.04 -3.73 -22.08
CA THR A 122 -2.40 -2.51 -22.83
C THR A 122 -3.77 -2.03 -22.36
N LEU A 123 -3.81 -0.86 -21.71
CA LEU A 123 -5.03 -0.25 -21.19
C LEU A 123 -5.42 0.96 -22.04
N ARG A 124 -6.71 1.31 -22.05
CA ARG A 124 -7.23 2.47 -22.80
C ARG A 124 -7.95 3.44 -21.87
N THR A 125 -7.64 4.73 -21.99
CA THR A 125 -8.38 5.79 -21.29
C THR A 125 -9.78 5.96 -21.90
N PRO A 126 -10.75 6.54 -21.16
CA PRO A 126 -11.99 7.01 -21.77
C PRO A 126 -11.74 8.14 -22.79
N GLU A 127 -12.68 8.32 -23.72
CA GLU A 127 -12.77 9.51 -24.59
C GLU A 127 -13.19 10.72 -23.75
N LEU A 128 -12.55 11.87 -23.95
CA LEU A 128 -12.86 13.11 -23.23
C LEU A 128 -13.37 14.16 -24.22
N THR A 129 -14.34 14.98 -23.80
CA THR A 129 -14.89 16.07 -24.63
C THR A 129 -14.58 17.41 -23.98
N LEU A 130 -14.08 18.36 -24.76
CA LEU A 130 -13.74 19.73 -24.36
C LEU A 130 -14.52 20.73 -25.21
N HIS A 131 -15.32 21.59 -24.58
CA HIS A 131 -16.04 22.66 -25.27
C HIS A 131 -15.27 23.97 -25.20
N VAL A 132 -15.02 24.60 -26.34
CA VAL A 132 -14.21 25.81 -26.46
C VAL A 132 -15.04 26.94 -27.07
N ALA A 133 -15.16 28.06 -26.37
CA ALA A 133 -15.89 29.24 -26.82
C ALA A 133 -15.02 30.21 -27.65
N ASP A 134 -15.62 30.86 -28.65
CA ASP A 134 -14.97 31.75 -29.65
C ASP A 134 -14.45 33.08 -29.12
N SER A 135 -14.90 33.54 -27.95
CA SER A 135 -14.48 34.83 -27.40
C SER A 135 -13.55 34.64 -26.20
N PRO A 136 -12.42 35.39 -26.09
CA PRO A 136 -11.80 35.67 -24.81
C PRO A 136 -12.67 36.70 -24.07
N GLY A 137 -13.95 36.36 -23.91
CA GLY A 137 -14.97 37.18 -23.27
C GLY A 137 -15.24 36.58 -21.91
N GLN A 138 -14.61 37.15 -20.89
CA GLN A 138 -15.17 37.30 -19.56
C GLN A 138 -15.97 36.07 -19.07
N SER A 139 -15.33 34.90 -18.97
CA SER A 139 -15.70 34.00 -17.90
C SER A 139 -15.36 34.77 -16.62
N SER A 140 -16.42 35.10 -15.89
CA SER A 140 -16.42 35.90 -14.67
C SER A 140 -15.19 35.60 -13.84
N ARG A 141 -14.22 36.52 -13.79
CA ARG A 141 -13.33 36.61 -12.64
C ARG A 141 -14.28 36.69 -11.44
N PRO A 142 -14.31 35.72 -10.52
CA PRO A 142 -14.99 35.94 -9.26
C PRO A 142 -14.29 37.15 -8.67
N ASN A 143 -15.05 38.24 -8.55
CA ASN A 143 -14.61 39.43 -7.86
C ASN A 143 -14.15 38.94 -6.50
N ARG A 144 -12.86 39.08 -6.19
CA ARG A 144 -12.28 38.73 -4.88
C ARG A 144 -12.75 39.75 -3.86
N SER A 145 -14.05 39.71 -3.57
CA SER A 145 -14.69 40.32 -2.43
C SER A 145 -15.21 39.16 -1.59
N GLY A 146 -14.36 38.61 -0.72
CA GLY A 146 -14.75 37.73 0.40
C GLY A 146 -15.91 36.77 0.14
N GLU A 147 -15.92 36.09 -1.00
CA GLU A 147 -17.02 35.20 -1.34
C GLU A 147 -16.81 33.92 -0.54
N ASN A 148 -17.68 33.71 0.45
CA ASN A 148 -17.83 32.44 1.15
C ASN A 148 -17.83 31.33 0.09
N ILE A 149 -16.74 30.56 0.00
CA ILE A 149 -16.75 29.31 -0.76
C ILE A 149 -17.77 28.44 -0.03
N ASP A 150 -18.97 28.29 -0.61
CA ASP A 150 -19.99 27.45 -0.04
C ASP A 150 -19.39 26.04 0.12
N PRO A 151 -19.25 25.52 1.36
CA PRO A 151 -18.66 24.21 1.61
C PRO A 151 -19.34 23.09 0.80
N ARG A 152 -20.62 23.28 0.45
CA ARG A 152 -21.43 22.39 -0.40
C ARG A 152 -20.89 22.24 -1.83
N GLN A 153 -20.06 23.17 -2.30
CA GLN A 153 -19.43 23.09 -3.62
C GLN A 153 -18.09 22.35 -3.61
N ILE A 154 -17.45 22.22 -2.44
CA ILE A 154 -16.17 21.51 -2.28
C ILE A 154 -16.41 20.02 -2.10
N ALA A 155 -17.40 19.66 -1.30
CA ALA A 155 -17.79 18.28 -1.09
C ALA A 155 -19.28 18.20 -0.72
N PHE A 156 -19.91 17.08 -1.07
CA PHE A 156 -21.31 16.79 -0.77
C PHE A 156 -21.47 15.41 -0.15
N VAL A 157 -22.54 15.25 0.63
CA VAL A 157 -22.98 13.97 1.16
C VAL A 157 -24.45 13.82 0.85
N GLU A 158 -24.80 12.74 0.18
CA GLU A 158 -26.17 12.41 -0.20
C GLU A 158 -26.56 11.06 0.38
N LEU A 159 -27.75 11.00 0.98
CA LEU A 159 -28.40 9.76 1.40
C LEU A 159 -29.54 9.48 0.42
N ILE A 160 -29.45 8.35 -0.28
CA ILE A 160 -30.44 7.92 -1.27
C ILE A 160 -31.12 6.67 -0.74
N LEU A 161 -32.41 6.78 -0.42
CA LEU A 161 -33.26 5.64 -0.06
C LEU A 161 -33.88 5.06 -1.33
N SER A 162 -33.92 3.73 -1.44
CA SER A 162 -34.60 3.07 -2.56
C SER A 162 -36.12 3.25 -2.56
N LYS A 163 -36.70 3.55 -1.40
CA LYS A 163 -38.15 3.77 -1.21
C LYS A 163 -38.39 4.66 0.00
N THR A 164 -39.53 5.36 -0.03
CA THR A 164 -39.99 6.30 1.01
C THR A 164 -41.02 5.70 1.95
N SER A 165 -41.53 4.50 1.67
CA SER A 165 -42.41 3.75 2.56
C SER A 165 -41.96 2.31 2.72
N ALA A 166 -42.07 1.74 3.93
CA ALA A 166 -41.72 0.34 4.21
C ALA A 166 -42.55 -0.22 5.36
N TYR A 167 -42.55 -1.55 5.53
CA TYR A 167 -43.12 -2.18 6.72
C TYR A 167 -42.09 -2.31 7.85
N VAL A 168 -42.56 -2.41 9.09
CA VAL A 168 -41.70 -2.73 10.23
C VAL A 168 -40.93 -4.03 9.96
N GLY A 169 -39.61 -3.99 10.12
CA GLY A 169 -38.71 -5.12 9.89
C GLY A 169 -38.32 -5.35 8.44
N GLU A 170 -38.90 -4.64 7.48
CA GLU A 170 -38.56 -4.76 6.05
C GLU A 170 -37.21 -4.11 5.74
N MET A 171 -36.34 -4.81 4.99
CA MET A 171 -35.05 -4.25 4.59
C MET A 171 -35.22 -3.20 3.49
N VAL A 172 -34.73 -1.99 3.75
CA VAL A 172 -34.74 -0.85 2.82
C VAL A 172 -33.31 -0.60 2.33
N PRO A 173 -32.97 -0.95 1.07
CA PRO A 173 -31.68 -0.58 0.50
C PRO A 173 -31.47 0.94 0.54
N ALA A 174 -30.30 1.37 0.98
CA ALA A 174 -29.88 2.76 1.01
C ALA A 174 -28.45 2.90 0.49
N VAL A 175 -28.18 4.04 -0.16
CA VAL A 175 -26.86 4.38 -0.69
C VAL A 175 -26.44 5.71 -0.10
N VAL A 176 -25.24 5.75 0.47
CA VAL A 176 -24.60 7.01 0.87
C VAL A 176 -23.54 7.33 -0.18
N ARG A 177 -23.68 8.50 -0.80
CA ARG A 177 -22.76 9.01 -1.81
C ARG A 177 -22.03 10.23 -1.28
N LEU A 178 -20.70 10.15 -1.22
CA LEU A 178 -19.86 11.29 -0.83
C LEU A 178 -19.09 11.73 -2.06
N GLY A 179 -19.22 12.99 -2.45
CA GLY A 179 -18.42 13.55 -3.54
C GLY A 179 -17.43 14.58 -3.00
N PHE A 180 -16.17 14.48 -3.41
CA PHE A 180 -15.14 15.47 -3.12
C PHE A 180 -14.60 16.02 -4.42
N ASN A 181 -14.44 17.34 -4.53
CA ASN A 181 -13.83 17.93 -5.72
C ASN A 181 -12.44 17.30 -5.92
N VAL A 182 -12.12 16.88 -7.15
CA VAL A 182 -10.83 16.22 -7.46
C VAL A 182 -9.60 17.05 -7.10
N ARG A 183 -9.74 18.38 -6.95
CA ARG A 183 -8.68 19.30 -6.51
C ARG A 183 -8.43 19.25 -4.99
N THR A 184 -9.27 18.56 -4.23
CA THR A 184 -9.19 18.42 -2.77
C THR A 184 -8.97 16.94 -2.42
N PRO A 185 -7.73 16.44 -2.46
CA PRO A 185 -7.46 15.04 -2.19
C PRO A 185 -7.86 14.68 -0.76
N VAL A 186 -8.65 13.61 -0.64
CA VAL A 186 -9.10 13.03 0.63
C VAL A 186 -7.99 12.13 1.16
N GLU A 187 -7.50 12.42 2.35
CA GLU A 187 -6.46 11.62 3.01
C GLU A 187 -7.08 10.46 3.78
N SER A 188 -8.20 10.72 4.47
CA SER A 188 -8.98 9.71 5.18
C SER A 188 -10.44 10.17 5.35
N LEU A 189 -11.36 9.23 5.42
CA LEU A 189 -12.77 9.49 5.80
C LEU A 189 -12.96 9.59 7.32
N GLY A 190 -11.87 9.64 8.10
CA GLY A 190 -11.90 9.78 9.54
C GLY A 190 -12.47 8.53 10.22
N ASN A 191 -13.52 8.71 11.03
CA ASN A 191 -14.17 7.64 11.80
C ASN A 191 -15.12 6.76 10.95
N GLY A 192 -15.21 7.01 9.64
CA GLY A 192 -16.13 6.34 8.74
C GLY A 192 -17.43 7.11 8.50
N VAL A 193 -18.40 6.44 7.90
CA VAL A 193 -19.70 7.01 7.54
C VAL A 193 -20.76 6.44 8.48
N GLU A 194 -21.42 7.31 9.23
CA GLU A 194 -22.49 6.92 10.14
C GLU A 194 -23.81 7.61 9.77
N ILE A 195 -24.88 6.82 9.72
CA ILE A 195 -26.24 7.31 9.50
C ILE A 195 -26.85 7.53 10.88
N THR A 196 -27.01 8.80 11.28
CA THR A 196 -27.64 9.11 12.57
C THR A 196 -29.15 8.87 12.49
N GLY A 197 -29.76 8.53 13.63
CA GLY A 197 -31.21 8.44 13.75
C GLY A 197 -31.66 7.40 14.77
N GLN A 198 -32.97 7.35 15.00
CA GLN A 198 -33.59 6.45 15.97
C GLN A 198 -34.73 5.67 15.34
N GLY A 199 -34.93 4.42 15.77
CA GLY A 199 -36.04 3.57 15.31
C GLY A 199 -35.74 2.77 14.04
N PHE A 200 -34.48 2.70 13.61
CA PHE A 200 -34.02 1.76 12.59
C PHE A 200 -32.66 1.17 12.97
N THR A 201 -32.33 0.03 12.39
CA THR A 201 -30.97 -0.53 12.42
C THR A 201 -30.38 -0.47 11.01
N ALA A 202 -29.09 -0.18 10.90
CA ALA A 202 -28.38 -0.15 9.64
C ALA A 202 -27.41 -1.33 9.53
N GLN A 203 -27.40 -2.00 8.39
CA GLN A 203 -26.40 -3.01 8.09
C GLN A 203 -25.02 -2.38 7.97
N LYS A 204 -23.99 -3.12 8.40
CA LYS A 204 -22.61 -2.65 8.35
C LYS A 204 -22.22 -2.33 6.92
N MET A 205 -21.73 -1.11 6.70
CA MET A 205 -21.23 -0.69 5.39
C MET A 205 -19.91 -1.40 5.08
N ARG A 206 -19.81 -1.94 3.86
CA ARG A 206 -18.54 -2.46 3.31
C ARG A 206 -17.68 -1.30 2.79
N GLU A 207 -16.49 -1.63 2.27
CA GLU A 207 -15.61 -0.65 1.64
C GLU A 207 -16.33 0.09 0.50
N PRO A 208 -16.13 1.42 0.38
CA PRO A 208 -16.81 2.20 -0.63
C PRO A 208 -16.28 1.88 -2.02
N ARG A 209 -17.19 1.87 -3.00
CA ARG A 209 -16.78 1.92 -4.40
C ARG A 209 -16.36 3.35 -4.74
N GLN A 210 -15.14 3.48 -5.23
CA GLN A 210 -14.61 4.77 -5.68
C GLN A 210 -14.80 4.95 -7.17
N ALA A 211 -15.27 6.12 -7.59
CA ALA A 211 -15.40 6.50 -8.98
C ALA A 211 -15.08 7.99 -9.15
N ILE A 212 -14.79 8.41 -10.38
CA ILE A 212 -14.70 9.83 -10.72
C ILE A 212 -15.92 10.14 -11.60
N GLU A 213 -16.72 11.11 -11.19
CA GLU A 213 -17.97 11.49 -11.86
C GLU A 213 -18.02 13.00 -12.08
N THR A 214 -18.56 13.43 -13.22
CA THR A 214 -18.79 14.85 -13.50
C THR A 214 -20.23 15.19 -13.14
N ILE A 215 -20.41 16.07 -12.13
CA ILE A 215 -21.72 16.49 -11.62
C ILE A 215 -21.79 18.02 -11.74
N GLY A 216 -22.72 18.53 -12.56
CA GLY A 216 -22.89 19.97 -12.77
C GLY A 216 -21.65 20.68 -13.36
N GLY A 217 -20.96 20.03 -14.31
CA GLY A 217 -19.75 20.57 -14.96
C GLY A 217 -18.48 20.52 -14.10
N LYS A 218 -18.57 20.00 -12.87
CA LYS A 218 -17.43 19.85 -11.95
C LYS A 218 -17.12 18.38 -11.73
N THR A 219 -15.84 18.03 -11.71
CA THR A 219 -15.40 16.65 -11.50
C THR A 219 -15.24 16.35 -10.01
N TYR A 220 -15.91 15.29 -9.55
CA TYR A 220 -15.86 14.80 -8.18
C TYR A 220 -15.27 13.40 -8.13
N GLN A 221 -14.44 13.15 -7.11
CA GLN A 221 -14.14 11.81 -6.64
C GLN A 221 -15.27 11.36 -5.70
N THR A 222 -16.01 10.35 -6.14
CA THR A 222 -17.19 9.84 -5.46
C THR A 222 -16.86 8.55 -4.69
N PHE A 223 -17.27 8.49 -3.42
CA PHE A 223 -17.23 7.31 -2.57
C PHE A 223 -18.66 6.85 -2.31
N THR A 224 -19.00 5.66 -2.82
CA THR A 224 -20.35 5.10 -2.75
C THR A 224 -20.40 3.95 -1.76
N PHE A 225 -21.13 4.15 -0.66
CA PHE A 225 -21.41 3.14 0.35
C PHE A 225 -22.81 2.58 0.18
N LYS A 226 -22.91 1.25 0.10
CA LYS A 226 -24.21 0.56 0.11
C LYS A 226 -24.50 0.05 1.51
N THR A 227 -25.74 0.23 1.96
CA THR A 227 -26.25 -0.34 3.21
C THR A 227 -27.73 -0.73 3.04
N ALA A 228 -28.28 -1.35 4.07
CA ALA A 228 -29.69 -1.67 4.17
C ALA A 228 -30.20 -1.28 5.56
N LEU A 229 -31.36 -0.64 5.61
CA LEU A 229 -31.98 -0.14 6.84
C LEU A 229 -33.18 -1.01 7.19
N SER A 230 -33.30 -1.44 8.44
CA SER A 230 -34.47 -2.16 8.95
C SER A 230 -35.22 -1.31 9.97
N PRO A 231 -36.45 -0.86 9.69
CA PRO A 231 -37.25 -0.10 10.64
C PRO A 231 -37.67 -0.97 11.83
N ALA A 232 -37.48 -0.45 13.04
CA ALA A 232 -37.82 -1.16 14.28
C ALA A 232 -39.24 -0.83 14.80
N ARG A 233 -39.85 0.27 14.35
CA ARG A 233 -41.17 0.73 14.78
C ARG A 233 -41.96 1.37 13.63
N SER A 234 -43.28 1.41 13.76
CA SER A 234 -44.15 2.09 12.81
C SER A 234 -44.18 3.60 13.03
N GLY A 235 -44.62 4.34 12.01
CA GLY A 235 -44.70 5.81 11.97
C GLY A 235 -43.64 6.44 11.07
N LYS A 236 -43.62 7.78 11.04
CA LYS A 236 -42.64 8.55 10.27
C LYS A 236 -41.30 8.57 11.00
N ILE A 237 -40.28 7.96 10.40
CA ILE A 237 -38.93 7.89 10.94
C ILE A 237 -38.00 8.79 10.13
N ALA A 238 -37.28 9.67 10.81
CA ALA A 238 -36.20 10.44 10.19
C ALA A 238 -34.93 9.58 10.13
N ILE A 239 -34.35 9.47 8.94
CA ILE A 239 -33.13 8.74 8.64
C ILE A 239 -32.07 9.75 8.25
N GLY A 240 -30.96 9.76 8.99
CA GLY A 240 -29.95 10.79 8.89
C GLY A 240 -30.24 11.99 9.80
N PRO A 241 -29.42 13.05 9.71
CA PRO A 241 -28.40 13.29 8.68
C PRO A 241 -27.23 12.29 8.73
N VAL A 242 -26.64 11.99 7.57
CA VAL A 242 -25.38 11.26 7.51
C VAL A 242 -24.27 12.22 7.88
N GLU A 243 -23.49 11.90 8.91
CA GLU A 243 -22.38 12.73 9.36
C GLU A 243 -21.06 12.07 8.96
N VAL A 244 -20.17 12.87 8.36
CA VAL A 244 -18.84 12.42 7.95
C VAL A 244 -17.84 13.52 8.26
N ASN A 245 -16.72 13.13 8.87
CA ASN A 245 -15.63 14.04 9.21
C ASN A 245 -14.35 13.66 8.45
N PRO A 246 -14.30 13.85 7.12
CA PRO A 246 -13.11 13.57 6.34
C PRO A 246 -11.95 14.49 6.70
N ILE A 247 -10.75 13.94 6.62
CA ILE A 247 -9.49 14.68 6.64
C ILE A 247 -9.10 14.93 5.19
N VAL A 248 -9.10 16.20 4.79
CA VAL A 248 -8.71 16.63 3.44
C VAL A 248 -7.47 17.52 3.49
N ARG A 249 -6.66 17.50 2.43
CA ARG A 249 -5.49 18.37 2.33
C ARG A 249 -5.89 19.65 1.61
N ILE A 250 -5.91 20.76 2.35
CA ILE A 250 -6.21 22.09 1.78
C ILE A 250 -4.89 22.83 1.56
N PRO A 251 -4.62 23.38 0.36
CA PRO A 251 -3.43 24.19 0.12
C PRO A 251 -3.47 25.45 0.99
N ARG A 252 -2.41 25.72 1.75
CA ARG A 252 -2.30 26.98 2.50
C ARG A 252 -2.07 28.11 1.49
N THR A 253 -3.07 28.97 1.30
CA THR A 253 -2.82 30.33 0.77
C THR A 253 -2.17 31.14 1.89
N SER A 254 -0.88 30.91 2.15
CA SER A 254 -0.11 31.79 3.01
C SER A 254 0.60 32.80 2.11
N ARG A 255 0.14 34.05 2.12
CA ARG A 255 0.99 35.19 1.77
C ARG A 255 1.99 35.33 2.91
N SER A 256 3.15 34.70 2.81
CA SER A 256 4.25 34.91 3.76
C SER A 256 5.60 34.97 3.05
N PRO A 257 6.54 35.80 3.53
CA PRO A 257 7.57 36.44 2.72
C PRO A 257 8.84 35.61 2.59
N GLY A 258 9.49 35.75 1.43
CA GLY A 258 10.93 35.56 1.28
C GLY A 258 11.42 34.11 1.31
N ILE A 259 11.18 33.37 0.22
CA ILE A 259 12.20 32.41 -0.22
C ILE A 259 13.41 33.27 -0.66
N PRO A 260 14.66 32.94 -0.25
CA PRO A 260 15.84 33.70 -0.66
C PRO A 260 15.89 33.77 -2.19
N ARG A 261 15.86 34.99 -2.70
CA ARG A 261 15.60 35.36 -4.09
C ARG A 261 16.77 35.03 -5.05
N ASP A 262 17.86 34.46 -4.53
CA ASP A 262 19.18 34.46 -5.19
C ASP A 262 19.68 33.11 -5.71
N LEU A 263 18.91 32.01 -5.59
CA LEU A 263 19.38 30.67 -6.01
C LEU A 263 18.88 30.21 -7.39
N PHE A 264 17.91 30.91 -7.98
CA PHE A 264 17.36 30.57 -9.30
C PHE A 264 17.00 31.85 -10.06
N ASP A 265 17.48 31.95 -11.30
CA ASP A 265 17.37 33.11 -12.17
C ASP A 265 15.89 33.52 -12.41
N MET A 266 15.56 34.78 -12.14
CA MET A 266 14.20 35.23 -11.80
C MET A 266 13.50 36.01 -12.94
N ASN A 267 13.53 35.50 -14.17
CA ASN A 267 12.78 36.06 -15.30
C ASN A 267 12.03 35.01 -16.14
N ASP A 268 11.90 33.78 -15.65
CA ASP A 268 11.15 32.74 -16.36
C ASP A 268 9.67 32.69 -15.90
N PRO A 269 8.69 33.14 -16.71
CA PRO A 269 7.27 33.03 -16.40
C PRO A 269 6.80 31.58 -16.20
N PHE A 270 7.63 30.60 -16.54
CA PHE A 270 7.42 29.17 -16.29
C PHE A 270 7.55 28.78 -14.80
N MET A 271 8.56 29.29 -14.08
CA MET A 271 8.83 28.90 -12.68
C MET A 271 7.83 29.52 -11.69
N ASP A 272 7.28 30.68 -12.03
CA ASP A 272 6.31 31.41 -11.21
C ASP A 272 4.95 30.66 -11.11
N ASN A 273 4.61 29.87 -12.12
CA ASN A 273 3.44 28.99 -12.11
C ASN A 273 3.70 27.63 -11.44
N PHE A 274 4.93 27.11 -11.52
CA PHE A 274 5.34 25.84 -10.92
C PHE A 274 5.21 25.85 -9.39
N PHE A 275 5.68 26.90 -8.71
CA PHE A 275 5.58 27.03 -7.25
C PHE A 275 4.20 27.52 -6.76
N ARG A 276 3.27 27.84 -7.68
CA ARG A 276 1.88 28.21 -7.38
C ARG A 276 0.89 27.07 -7.55
N ASP A 277 1.33 25.92 -8.07
CA ASP A 277 0.49 24.74 -8.23
C ASP A 277 0.08 24.19 -6.83
N PRO A 278 -1.23 24.05 -6.56
CA PRO A 278 -1.75 23.47 -5.31
C PRO A 278 -1.16 22.10 -4.97
N ALA A 279 -0.66 21.36 -5.97
CA ALA A 279 -0.02 20.06 -5.79
C ALA A 279 1.32 20.13 -5.03
N PHE A 280 2.05 21.26 -5.12
CA PHE A 280 3.36 21.46 -4.48
C PHE A 280 3.33 22.48 -3.34
N ALA A 281 2.22 23.18 -3.15
CA ALA A 281 2.02 24.07 -2.00
C ALA A 281 1.99 23.25 -0.69
N PRO A 282 2.57 23.76 0.42
CA PRO A 282 2.46 23.11 1.72
C PRO A 282 0.97 23.01 2.11
N SER A 283 0.43 21.80 2.00
CA SER A 283 -0.95 21.48 2.36
C SER A 283 -1.00 20.96 3.79
N THR A 284 -2.01 21.39 4.53
CA THR A 284 -2.25 20.84 5.87
C THR A 284 -3.50 19.99 5.89
N PRO A 285 -3.45 18.81 6.55
CA PRO A 285 -4.64 18.05 6.85
C PRO A 285 -5.60 18.93 7.64
N ARG A 286 -6.84 19.05 7.15
CA ARG A 286 -7.93 19.73 7.85
C ARG A 286 -9.13 18.80 7.85
N GLU A 287 -9.70 18.62 9.03
CA GLU A 287 -10.97 17.94 9.20
C GLU A 287 -12.10 18.87 8.74
N ILE A 288 -12.94 18.40 7.83
CA ILE A 288 -14.15 19.10 7.40
C ILE A 288 -15.34 18.29 7.91
N LYS A 289 -16.29 18.95 8.57
CA LYS A 289 -17.54 18.31 8.97
C LYS A 289 -18.56 18.45 7.85
N MET A 290 -19.07 17.33 7.37
CA MET A 290 -20.07 17.27 6.31
C MET A 290 -21.30 16.54 6.80
N LYS A 291 -22.48 17.06 6.45
CA LYS A 291 -23.77 16.47 6.80
C LYS A 291 -24.65 16.37 5.57
N SER A 292 -25.33 15.24 5.40
CA SER A 292 -26.39 15.12 4.40
C SER A 292 -27.69 15.76 4.90
N GLU A 293 -28.65 15.92 3.99
CA GLU A 293 -30.04 16.12 4.38
C GLU A 293 -30.60 14.84 5.01
N ALA A 294 -31.56 15.00 5.93
CA ALA A 294 -32.27 13.88 6.52
C ALA A 294 -33.42 13.45 5.60
N ALA A 295 -33.57 12.15 5.37
CA ALA A 295 -34.68 11.58 4.64
C ALA A 295 -35.77 11.11 5.62
N THR A 296 -37.04 11.23 5.24
CA THR A 296 -38.15 10.69 6.04
C THR A 296 -38.65 9.39 5.41
N LEU A 297 -38.73 8.33 6.21
CA LEU A 297 -39.30 7.04 5.83
C LEU A 297 -40.64 6.83 6.56
N ASP A 298 -41.70 6.57 5.81
CA ASP A 298 -43.00 6.25 6.38
C ASP A 298 -43.13 4.74 6.63
N VAL A 299 -43.21 4.34 7.90
CA VAL A 299 -43.17 2.93 8.29
C VAL A 299 -44.55 2.43 8.67
N LYS A 300 -45.11 1.54 7.84
CA LYS A 300 -46.37 0.85 8.09
C LYS A 300 -46.19 -0.24 9.14
N ALA A 301 -47.16 -0.38 10.05
CA ALA A 301 -47.24 -1.54 10.93
C ALA A 301 -47.57 -2.81 10.13
N LEU A 302 -47.14 -3.96 10.64
CA LEU A 302 -47.58 -5.24 10.08
C LEU A 302 -49.08 -5.45 10.39
N PRO A 303 -49.87 -6.01 9.45
CA PRO A 303 -51.30 -6.23 9.66
C PRO A 303 -51.56 -7.24 10.81
N PRO A 304 -52.71 -7.18 11.48
CA PRO A 304 -53.09 -8.20 12.46
C PRO A 304 -53.32 -9.57 11.77
N GLY A 305 -53.23 -10.67 12.53
CA GLY A 305 -53.47 -12.03 12.00
C GLY A 305 -52.21 -12.80 11.58
N ALA A 306 -51.07 -12.51 12.21
CA ALA A 306 -49.84 -13.26 11.98
C ALA A 306 -50.01 -14.76 12.32
N PRO A 307 -49.59 -15.69 11.44
CA PRO A 307 -49.60 -17.12 11.74
C PRO A 307 -48.73 -17.47 12.96
N PRO A 308 -49.03 -18.56 13.69
CA PRO A 308 -48.24 -18.97 14.86
C PRO A 308 -46.75 -19.24 14.56
N SER A 309 -46.43 -19.64 13.32
CA SER A 309 -45.06 -19.89 12.86
C SER A 309 -44.31 -18.63 12.40
N PHE A 310 -44.93 -17.45 12.49
CA PHE A 310 -44.31 -16.18 12.09
C PHE A 310 -43.40 -15.62 13.19
N ASN A 311 -42.10 -15.53 12.89
CA ASN A 311 -41.08 -15.04 13.82
C ASN A 311 -40.42 -13.70 13.39
N GLY A 312 -41.13 -12.89 12.59
CA GLY A 312 -40.64 -11.58 12.15
C GLY A 312 -39.84 -11.57 10.84
N ALA A 313 -39.92 -12.66 10.06
CA ALA A 313 -39.36 -12.71 8.71
C ALA A 313 -40.21 -11.87 7.73
N VAL A 314 -39.59 -10.86 7.12
CA VAL A 314 -40.23 -9.91 6.19
C VAL A 314 -39.44 -9.88 4.89
N GLY A 315 -40.10 -10.17 3.77
CA GLY A 315 -39.47 -10.23 2.46
C GLY A 315 -40.17 -11.22 1.53
N ASN A 316 -39.44 -11.71 0.54
CA ASN A 316 -39.88 -12.76 -0.36
C ASN A 316 -38.95 -13.95 -0.21
N PHE A 317 -39.50 -15.11 0.17
CA PHE A 317 -38.73 -16.31 0.47
C PHE A 317 -39.31 -17.54 -0.21
N THR A 318 -38.42 -18.48 -0.52
CA THR A 318 -38.70 -19.86 -0.92
C THR A 318 -38.03 -20.81 0.06
N MET A 319 -38.60 -22.00 0.23
CA MET A 319 -38.11 -23.00 1.19
C MET A 319 -37.99 -24.35 0.50
N THR A 320 -36.83 -24.99 0.69
CA THR A 320 -36.58 -26.38 0.29
C THR A 320 -36.06 -27.16 1.48
N VAL A 321 -36.60 -28.35 1.72
CA VAL A 321 -36.26 -29.17 2.90
C VAL A 321 -35.84 -30.56 2.42
N ASP A 322 -34.76 -31.08 2.99
CA ASP A 322 -34.30 -32.45 2.79
C ASP A 322 -33.98 -33.10 4.16
N ALA A 323 -34.01 -34.42 4.22
CA ALA A 323 -33.73 -35.20 5.42
C ALA A 323 -32.80 -36.38 5.11
N LYS A 324 -31.76 -36.56 5.93
CA LYS A 324 -30.83 -37.69 5.83
C LYS A 324 -30.49 -38.27 7.20
N PRO A 325 -30.42 -39.60 7.36
CA PRO A 325 -30.75 -40.66 6.40
C PRO A 325 -32.28 -40.84 6.18
N LYS A 326 -32.73 -41.70 5.25
CA LYS A 326 -34.18 -41.99 5.06
C LYS A 326 -34.67 -43.19 5.88
N THR A 327 -33.76 -43.92 6.51
CA THR A 327 -34.03 -45.12 7.31
C THR A 327 -33.15 -45.09 8.56
N ALA A 328 -33.73 -45.31 9.74
CA ALA A 328 -32.99 -45.33 11.01
C ALA A 328 -33.74 -46.16 12.07
N GLN A 329 -33.11 -46.46 13.21
CA GLN A 329 -33.78 -47.08 14.35
C GLN A 329 -34.39 -46.02 15.29
N VAL A 330 -35.29 -46.42 16.19
CA VAL A 330 -35.80 -45.52 17.26
C VAL A 330 -34.64 -44.99 18.09
N GLY A 331 -34.60 -43.67 18.30
CA GLY A 331 -33.52 -42.96 18.99
C GLY A 331 -32.37 -42.50 18.08
N ASP A 332 -32.27 -42.99 16.85
CA ASP A 332 -31.23 -42.55 15.92
C ASP A 332 -31.51 -41.12 15.39
N PRO A 333 -30.45 -40.33 15.13
CA PRO A 333 -30.58 -38.96 14.64
C PRO A 333 -30.86 -38.88 13.13
N PHE A 334 -31.82 -38.05 12.75
CA PHE A 334 -32.06 -37.54 11.41
C PHE A 334 -31.58 -36.09 11.31
N THR A 335 -30.78 -35.79 10.29
CA THR A 335 -30.38 -34.42 9.97
C THR A 335 -31.35 -33.85 8.95
N LEU A 336 -32.12 -32.85 9.37
CA LEU A 336 -32.97 -32.03 8.52
C LEU A 336 -32.20 -30.82 8.02
N THR A 337 -32.10 -30.69 6.71
CA THR A 337 -31.50 -29.53 6.06
C THR A 337 -32.61 -28.70 5.42
N ALA A 338 -32.93 -27.55 6.02
CA ALA A 338 -33.90 -26.59 5.49
C ALA A 338 -33.17 -25.38 4.90
N LYS A 339 -33.27 -25.18 3.59
CA LYS A 339 -32.68 -24.04 2.88
C LYS A 339 -33.77 -23.03 2.55
N ILE A 340 -33.66 -21.83 3.11
CA ILE A 340 -34.53 -20.69 2.85
C ILE A 340 -33.77 -19.71 1.96
N SER A 341 -34.25 -19.47 0.75
CA SER A 341 -33.61 -18.57 -0.22
C SER A 341 -34.55 -17.43 -0.60
N GLY A 342 -34.01 -16.25 -0.87
CA GLY A 342 -34.84 -15.11 -1.26
C GLY A 342 -34.23 -13.76 -0.90
N ARG A 343 -35.11 -12.77 -0.71
CA ARG A 343 -34.75 -11.38 -0.43
C ARG A 343 -35.54 -10.86 0.77
N GLY A 344 -34.88 -10.46 1.84
CA GLY A 344 -35.52 -9.97 3.06
C GLY A 344 -34.56 -9.81 4.23
N ASN A 345 -35.10 -9.84 5.46
CA ASN A 345 -34.36 -9.65 6.70
C ASN A 345 -33.81 -10.98 7.28
N PHE A 346 -32.78 -11.55 6.66
CA PHE A 346 -32.21 -12.85 7.06
C PHE A 346 -31.74 -12.95 8.53
N ASP A 347 -31.47 -11.81 9.19
CA ASP A 347 -31.16 -11.74 10.63
C ASP A 347 -32.33 -12.21 11.52
N ARG A 348 -33.58 -12.02 11.07
CA ARG A 348 -34.79 -12.43 11.82
C ARG A 348 -35.40 -13.73 11.29
N VAL A 349 -34.84 -14.32 10.24
CA VAL A 349 -35.27 -15.62 9.73
C VAL A 349 -34.81 -16.70 10.70
N THR A 350 -35.75 -17.40 11.32
CA THR A 350 -35.52 -18.54 12.22
C THR A 350 -35.66 -19.86 11.47
N ALA A 351 -35.19 -20.96 12.07
CA ALA A 351 -35.40 -22.29 11.51
C ALA A 351 -36.92 -22.61 11.42
N PRO A 352 -37.37 -23.31 10.36
CA PRO A 352 -38.75 -23.76 10.27
C PRO A 352 -39.16 -24.66 11.45
N SER A 353 -40.42 -24.56 11.88
CA SER A 353 -40.99 -25.43 12.91
C SER A 353 -41.61 -26.66 12.28
N LEU A 354 -41.65 -27.79 13.00
CA LEU A 354 -42.42 -28.95 12.56
C LEU A 354 -43.92 -28.66 12.80
N GLU A 355 -44.78 -29.13 11.91
CA GLU A 355 -46.25 -29.03 12.07
C GLU A 355 -46.75 -29.87 13.24
N ASP A 356 -46.13 -31.03 13.46
CA ASP A 356 -46.37 -31.91 14.59
C ASP A 356 -45.03 -32.33 15.23
N GLU A 357 -44.89 -32.08 16.53
CA GLU A 357 -43.71 -32.43 17.32
C GLU A 357 -43.91 -33.71 18.15
N GLN A 358 -45.10 -34.33 18.09
CA GLN A 358 -45.43 -35.52 18.89
C GLN A 358 -44.58 -36.73 18.51
N GLY A 359 -43.79 -37.22 19.47
CA GLY A 359 -42.91 -38.37 19.28
C GLY A 359 -41.58 -38.03 18.61
N TRP A 360 -41.25 -36.74 18.45
CA TRP A 360 -39.96 -36.26 17.94
C TRP A 360 -39.19 -35.49 19.02
N HIS A 361 -37.93 -35.84 19.23
CA HIS A 361 -37.01 -35.04 20.02
C HIS A 361 -36.21 -34.12 19.08
N LYS A 362 -36.19 -32.82 19.35
CA LYS A 362 -35.58 -31.80 18.49
C LYS A 362 -34.41 -31.13 19.18
N TYR A 363 -33.27 -31.08 18.51
CA TYR A 363 -32.09 -30.37 18.98
C TYR A 363 -32.06 -28.93 18.42
N PRO A 364 -31.35 -28.01 19.09
CA PRO A 364 -31.15 -26.65 18.58
C PRO A 364 -30.53 -26.67 17.18
N PRO A 365 -31.10 -25.95 16.21
CA PRO A 365 -30.58 -25.92 14.85
C PRO A 365 -29.30 -25.10 14.76
N SER A 366 -28.39 -25.52 13.88
CA SER A 366 -27.30 -24.65 13.38
C SER A 366 -27.80 -23.89 12.15
N ALA A 367 -27.24 -22.71 11.91
CA ALA A 367 -27.59 -21.87 10.77
C ALA A 367 -26.35 -21.31 10.08
N ASP A 368 -26.32 -21.42 8.76
CA ASP A 368 -25.31 -20.81 7.89
C ASP A 368 -26.00 -19.88 6.88
N PHE A 369 -25.50 -18.65 6.74
CA PHE A 369 -26.06 -17.67 5.81
C PHE A 369 -25.04 -17.31 4.73
N LYS A 370 -25.44 -17.50 3.48
CA LYS A 370 -24.68 -17.08 2.29
C LYS A 370 -25.40 -15.93 1.61
N SER A 371 -24.76 -14.77 1.62
CA SER A 371 -25.25 -13.55 0.97
C SER A 371 -24.90 -13.54 -0.51
N ASP A 372 -25.88 -13.23 -1.36
CA ASP A 372 -25.70 -13.05 -2.81
C ASP A 372 -25.45 -11.57 -3.18
N ASP A 373 -25.66 -10.65 -2.24
CA ASP A 373 -25.42 -9.21 -2.44
C ASP A 373 -24.43 -8.60 -1.42
N ASP A 374 -24.07 -7.33 -1.68
CA ASP A 374 -23.10 -6.58 -0.87
C ASP A 374 -23.62 -6.24 0.54
N VAL A 375 -24.93 -6.33 0.76
CA VAL A 375 -25.63 -5.75 1.92
C VAL A 375 -26.42 -6.77 2.75
N GLY A 376 -26.39 -8.06 2.39
CA GLY A 376 -27.05 -9.13 3.12
C GLY A 376 -28.57 -9.18 2.95
N ILE A 377 -29.15 -8.48 1.96
CA ILE A 377 -30.62 -8.46 1.77
C ILE A 377 -31.05 -9.70 0.99
N SER A 378 -30.21 -10.21 0.10
CA SER A 378 -30.51 -11.36 -0.77
C SER A 378 -29.52 -12.48 -0.49
N GLY A 379 -30.00 -13.71 -0.44
CA GLY A 379 -29.15 -14.87 -0.18
C GLY A 379 -29.90 -16.15 0.13
N ALA A 380 -29.17 -17.10 0.69
CA ALA A 380 -29.70 -18.37 1.16
C ALA A 380 -29.22 -18.66 2.59
N LYS A 381 -30.17 -18.91 3.49
CA LYS A 381 -29.93 -19.37 4.86
C LYS A 381 -30.24 -20.85 4.95
N THR A 382 -29.25 -21.63 5.34
CA THR A 382 -29.37 -23.08 5.50
C THR A 382 -29.41 -23.40 6.98
N PHE A 383 -30.43 -24.11 7.41
CA PHE A 383 -30.60 -24.61 8.77
C PHE A 383 -30.38 -26.11 8.78
N GLU A 384 -29.53 -26.58 9.68
CA GLU A 384 -29.37 -28.00 9.96
C GLU A 384 -29.94 -28.29 11.34
N THR A 385 -30.98 -29.11 11.39
CA THR A 385 -31.66 -29.48 12.63
C THR A 385 -31.54 -30.98 12.81
N VAL A 386 -31.01 -31.42 13.94
CA VAL A 386 -31.03 -32.85 14.28
C VAL A 386 -32.34 -33.15 15.00
N ILE A 387 -33.04 -34.20 14.56
CA ILE A 387 -34.24 -34.72 15.22
C ILE A 387 -34.11 -36.23 15.42
N SER A 388 -34.73 -36.79 16.46
CA SER A 388 -34.81 -38.24 16.66
C SER A 388 -36.24 -38.65 17.00
N ALA A 389 -36.64 -39.84 16.53
CA ALA A 389 -37.97 -40.38 16.80
C ALA A 389 -37.95 -41.21 18.10
N ASN A 390 -38.94 -41.02 18.96
CA ASN A 390 -39.11 -41.76 20.21
C ASN A 390 -39.88 -43.08 20.02
N GLU A 391 -40.55 -43.22 18.89
CA GLU A 391 -41.38 -44.36 18.52
C GLU A 391 -41.29 -44.63 17.03
N ARG A 392 -41.91 -45.72 16.58
CA ARG A 392 -42.01 -46.04 15.15
C ARG A 392 -42.76 -44.92 14.41
N LYS A 393 -42.13 -44.36 13.38
CA LYS A 393 -42.68 -43.32 12.49
C LYS A 393 -42.35 -43.63 11.03
N ASP A 394 -43.26 -43.23 10.15
CA ASP A 394 -43.21 -43.54 8.71
C ASP A 394 -42.90 -42.31 7.84
N HIS A 395 -42.94 -41.13 8.45
CA HIS A 395 -42.68 -39.86 7.79
C HIS A 395 -42.26 -38.81 8.81
N ILE A 396 -41.44 -37.86 8.38
CA ILE A 396 -41.16 -36.63 9.10
C ILE A 396 -42.27 -35.64 8.74
N PRO A 397 -42.96 -35.04 9.73
CA PRO A 397 -43.99 -34.03 9.50
C PRO A 397 -43.51 -32.87 8.63
N ALA A 398 -44.45 -32.20 7.96
CA ALA A 398 -44.15 -31.00 7.21
C ALA A 398 -43.56 -29.92 8.14
N GLN A 399 -42.61 -29.16 7.59
CA GLN A 399 -42.07 -27.96 8.18
C GLN A 399 -42.86 -26.74 7.71
N LEU A 400 -43.12 -25.85 8.65
CA LEU A 400 -43.85 -24.60 8.46
C LEU A 400 -42.88 -23.43 8.61
N PHE A 401 -42.89 -22.53 7.63
CA PHE A 401 -42.17 -21.27 7.69
C PHE A 401 -43.10 -20.14 7.24
N ALA A 402 -43.47 -19.26 8.16
CA ALA A 402 -44.28 -18.10 7.84
C ALA A 402 -43.45 -16.82 7.75
N TYR A 403 -43.74 -16.01 6.73
CA TYR A 403 -43.14 -14.70 6.50
C TYR A 403 -44.20 -13.71 6.05
N PHE A 404 -43.90 -12.42 6.15
CA PHE A 404 -44.73 -11.36 5.59
C PHE A 404 -44.16 -10.92 4.25
N ASP A 405 -44.96 -11.00 3.19
CA ASP A 405 -44.61 -10.51 1.86
C ASP A 405 -45.02 -9.03 1.74
N PRO A 406 -44.07 -8.08 1.73
CA PRO A 406 -44.39 -6.66 1.66
C PRO A 406 -44.94 -6.23 0.29
N ILE A 407 -44.78 -7.04 -0.76
CA ILE A 407 -45.30 -6.75 -2.10
C ILE A 407 -46.76 -7.15 -2.18
N LYS A 408 -47.11 -8.31 -1.60
CA LYS A 408 -48.50 -8.80 -1.53
C LYS A 408 -49.27 -8.27 -0.32
N GLU A 409 -48.59 -7.56 0.58
CA GLU A 409 -49.09 -7.03 1.84
C GLU A 409 -49.80 -8.10 2.71
N GLN A 410 -49.36 -9.36 2.64
CA GLN A 410 -50.00 -10.49 3.33
C GLN A 410 -48.99 -11.46 3.94
N TYR A 411 -49.44 -12.22 4.95
CA TYR A 411 -48.69 -13.33 5.51
C TYR A 411 -48.74 -14.55 4.57
N VAL A 412 -47.59 -15.16 4.33
CA VAL A 412 -47.45 -16.37 3.53
C VAL A 412 -46.79 -17.45 4.39
N THR A 413 -47.44 -18.60 4.48
CA THR A 413 -46.88 -19.79 5.16
C THR A 413 -46.43 -20.78 4.10
N LEU A 414 -45.12 -21.03 4.04
CA LEU A 414 -44.55 -22.11 3.26
C LEU A 414 -44.65 -23.41 4.04
N ARG A 415 -45.13 -24.45 3.37
CA ARG A 415 -45.25 -25.81 3.88
C ARG A 415 -44.60 -26.73 2.85
N ASN A 416 -43.63 -27.54 3.27
CA ASN A 416 -43.12 -28.63 2.42
C ASN A 416 -44.00 -29.89 2.58
N GLU A 417 -43.82 -30.84 1.66
CA GLU A 417 -44.47 -32.14 1.77
C GLU A 417 -43.80 -32.99 2.88
N PRO A 418 -44.58 -33.81 3.61
CA PRO A 418 -44.02 -34.76 4.58
C PRO A 418 -42.96 -35.66 3.93
N ILE A 419 -41.82 -35.84 4.60
CA ILE A 419 -40.69 -36.59 4.04
C ILE A 419 -40.82 -38.05 4.49
N PRO A 420 -40.98 -39.02 3.56
CA PRO A 420 -41.11 -40.42 3.94
C PRO A 420 -39.80 -40.94 4.55
N VAL A 421 -39.89 -41.49 5.76
CA VAL A 421 -38.75 -42.11 6.45
C VAL A 421 -39.18 -43.42 7.10
N ARG A 422 -38.28 -44.39 7.23
CA ARG A 422 -38.59 -45.63 7.95
C ARG A 422 -37.83 -45.63 9.27
N VAL A 423 -38.54 -45.40 10.37
CA VAL A 423 -38.01 -45.62 11.72
C VAL A 423 -38.40 -47.02 12.15
N GLU A 424 -37.43 -47.90 12.33
CA GLU A 424 -37.65 -49.27 12.80
C GLU A 424 -37.34 -49.39 14.29
N GLY A 425 -37.98 -50.31 15.00
CA GLY A 425 -37.81 -50.49 16.43
C GLY A 425 -39.02 -50.03 17.24
N GLY A 426 -39.42 -50.86 18.19
CA GLY A 426 -40.66 -50.73 18.93
C GLY A 426 -40.81 -51.92 19.85
N SER A 427 -39.89 -52.05 20.80
CA SER A 427 -40.07 -52.94 21.94
C SER A 427 -39.67 -52.16 23.18
N ALA A 428 -40.68 -51.74 23.95
CA ALA A 428 -40.51 -51.36 25.33
C ALA A 428 -39.66 -52.43 26.04
N PRO A 429 -38.76 -52.07 26.97
CA PRO A 429 -38.03 -53.07 27.73
C PRO A 429 -39.04 -53.90 28.52
N THR A 430 -39.27 -55.14 28.09
CA THR A 430 -39.93 -56.16 28.89
C THR A 430 -39.13 -56.28 30.18
N GLN A 431 -39.80 -55.98 31.29
CA GLN A 431 -39.29 -56.20 32.64
C GLN A 431 -38.72 -57.62 32.74
N ALA A 432 -37.42 -57.71 33.03
CA ALA A 432 -36.81 -58.97 33.41
C ALA A 432 -37.45 -59.44 34.73
N PRO A 433 -37.75 -60.75 34.89
CA PRO A 433 -38.35 -61.27 36.11
C PRO A 433 -37.44 -61.02 37.32
N VAL A 434 -38.04 -60.52 38.39
CA VAL A 434 -37.43 -60.44 39.72
C VAL A 434 -37.19 -61.87 40.20
N ALA A 435 -35.93 -62.31 40.27
CA ALA A 435 -35.53 -63.53 40.97
C ALA A 435 -35.04 -63.17 42.39
N PRO A 436 -35.35 -63.95 43.43
CA PRO A 436 -35.12 -63.57 44.82
C PRO A 436 -33.64 -63.63 45.21
N ALA A 437 -33.26 -62.74 46.12
CA ALA A 437 -31.95 -62.73 46.77
C ALA A 437 -31.65 -64.04 47.51
N PRO A 438 -30.37 -64.43 47.58
CA PRO A 438 -29.80 -64.76 48.88
C PRO A 438 -28.64 -63.83 49.28
N GLN A 439 -28.55 -63.72 50.60
CA GLN A 439 -27.75 -62.83 51.43
C GLN A 439 -26.23 -63.12 51.42
N THR A 440 -25.46 -62.01 51.49
CA THR A 440 -24.23 -61.79 52.29
C THR A 440 -22.90 -62.46 51.91
N ALA A 441 -21.93 -61.64 51.44
CA ALA A 441 -20.58 -61.54 52.03
C ALA A 441 -19.84 -60.23 51.62
N ALA A 442 -19.27 -59.59 52.64
CA ALA A 442 -18.39 -58.41 52.82
C ALA A 442 -17.75 -57.61 51.65
N PRO A 443 -17.41 -56.32 51.87
CA PRO A 443 -16.96 -55.35 50.86
C PRO A 443 -15.43 -55.22 50.74
N ALA A 444 -14.93 -54.93 49.53
CA ALA A 444 -13.63 -54.29 49.30
C ALA A 444 -13.61 -53.58 47.92
N PRO A 445 -12.80 -52.51 47.76
CA PRO A 445 -13.24 -51.28 47.11
C PRO A 445 -12.94 -51.17 45.60
N SER A 446 -13.68 -50.24 45.01
CA SER A 446 -13.55 -49.69 43.66
C SER A 446 -12.13 -49.25 43.29
N LEU A 447 -11.69 -49.62 42.09
CA LEU A 447 -10.85 -48.76 41.26
C LEU A 447 -11.39 -48.76 39.83
N ALA A 448 -11.67 -47.55 39.36
CA ALA A 448 -12.24 -47.20 38.08
C ALA A 448 -11.51 -47.86 36.89
N ARG A 449 -12.27 -48.46 35.98
CA ARG A 449 -11.85 -48.68 34.60
C ARG A 449 -12.66 -47.79 33.67
N THR A 450 -11.95 -46.79 33.16
CA THR A 450 -12.08 -46.16 31.85
C THR A 450 -12.89 -46.98 30.83
N GLY A 451 -13.85 -46.30 30.20
CA GLY A 451 -14.70 -46.82 29.16
C GLY A 451 -13.96 -47.28 27.89
N PRO A 452 -14.65 -48.06 27.03
CA PRO A 452 -14.06 -48.76 25.90
C PRO A 452 -13.93 -47.89 24.64
N LYS A 453 -12.79 -48.08 23.95
CA LYS A 453 -12.60 -47.99 22.49
C LYS A 453 -13.66 -48.89 21.79
N GLN A 454 -14.17 -48.71 20.57
CA GLN A 454 -13.68 -48.06 19.34
C GLN A 454 -14.84 -48.18 18.31
N GLN A 455 -14.98 -47.22 17.39
CA GLN A 455 -15.45 -47.42 16.01
C GLN A 455 -14.81 -46.25 15.22
N GLU A 456 -13.61 -46.41 14.68
CA GLU A 456 -13.30 -47.03 13.39
C GLU A 456 -13.95 -46.29 12.22
N ILE A 457 -13.28 -45.22 11.74
CA ILE A 457 -13.50 -44.65 10.42
C ILE A 457 -12.14 -44.19 9.85
N LEU A 458 -11.82 -44.81 8.70
CA LEU A 458 -10.83 -44.49 7.67
C LEU A 458 -9.33 -44.74 7.90
N HIS A 459 -8.84 -45.75 7.18
CA HIS A 459 -7.46 -45.96 6.79
C HIS A 459 -6.88 -44.72 6.08
N GLN A 460 -5.83 -44.15 6.67
CA GLN A 460 -4.92 -43.24 5.98
C GLN A 460 -3.49 -43.77 6.15
N ILE A 461 -3.05 -44.47 5.11
CA ILE A 461 -1.68 -44.77 4.67
C ILE A 461 -0.59 -44.24 5.63
N THR A 462 -0.04 -45.14 6.46
CA THR A 462 1.13 -44.87 7.30
C THR A 462 2.37 -45.39 6.59
N GLU A 463 3.02 -44.54 5.79
CA GLU A 463 4.48 -44.56 5.64
C GLU A 463 4.96 -43.11 5.47
N LEU A 464 5.11 -42.40 6.60
CA LEU A 464 5.98 -41.24 6.68
C LEU A 464 7.10 -41.55 7.66
N SER A 465 8.33 -41.44 7.16
CA SER A 465 9.58 -41.65 7.87
C SER A 465 9.60 -40.94 9.23
N ALA A 466 10.16 -41.63 10.20
CA ALA A 466 10.39 -41.15 11.55
C ALA A 466 11.36 -39.95 11.55
N GLU A 467 10.83 -38.73 11.48
CA GLU A 467 11.38 -37.59 12.20
C GLU A 467 10.24 -36.75 12.78
N PRO A 468 10.25 -36.44 14.08
CA PRO A 468 9.20 -35.64 14.70
C PRO A 468 9.29 -34.20 14.19
N GLN A 469 8.51 -33.88 13.14
CA GLN A 469 8.34 -32.51 12.71
C GLN A 469 7.51 -31.75 13.75
N SER A 470 8.21 -31.06 14.64
CA SER A 470 7.58 -30.21 15.63
C SER A 470 6.75 -29.12 14.94
N PHE A 471 5.45 -29.03 15.26
CA PHE A 471 4.55 -27.96 14.81
C PHE A 471 4.80 -26.61 15.50
N THR A 472 6.05 -26.35 15.92
CA THR A 472 6.43 -25.07 16.48
C THR A 472 6.53 -24.02 15.36
N PRO A 473 5.80 -22.89 15.46
CA PRO A 473 5.82 -21.87 14.43
C PRO A 473 7.24 -21.33 14.26
N LEU A 474 7.63 -21.01 13.02
CA LEU A 474 9.02 -20.71 12.65
C LEU A 474 9.62 -19.55 13.47
N PHE A 475 8.82 -18.53 13.81
CA PHE A 475 9.26 -17.39 14.61
C PHE A 475 9.57 -17.72 16.08
N ALA A 476 9.06 -18.84 16.60
CA ALA A 476 9.36 -19.31 17.96
C ALA A 476 10.69 -20.08 18.02
N ARG A 477 11.27 -20.47 16.88
CA ARG A 477 12.54 -21.19 16.81
C ARG A 477 13.71 -20.20 16.84
N ARG A 478 14.67 -20.41 17.75
CA ARG A 478 15.88 -19.56 17.86
C ARG A 478 16.71 -19.55 16.57
N SER A 479 16.70 -20.65 15.82
CA SER A 479 17.41 -20.75 14.54
C SER A 479 16.88 -19.79 13.47
N PHE A 480 15.58 -19.46 13.49
CA PHE A 480 14.98 -18.49 12.57
C PHE A 480 15.55 -17.08 12.79
N TRP A 481 15.62 -16.64 14.05
CA TRP A 481 16.20 -15.34 14.39
C TRP A 481 17.70 -15.27 14.11
N LEU A 482 18.45 -16.35 14.34
CA LEU A 482 19.86 -16.43 13.98
C LEU A 482 20.07 -16.37 12.46
N ALA A 483 19.21 -17.03 11.68
CA ALA A 483 19.26 -16.98 10.22
C ALA A 483 18.97 -15.56 9.69
N GLN A 484 18.04 -14.84 10.33
CA GLN A 484 17.69 -13.46 9.94
C GLN A 484 18.79 -12.44 10.28
N LEU A 485 19.61 -12.71 11.31
CA LEU A 485 20.69 -11.81 11.76
C LEU A 485 21.93 -11.89 10.85
N ALA A 486 22.17 -13.05 10.22
CA ALA A 486 23.31 -13.29 9.34
C ALA A 486 23.44 -12.28 8.17
N PRO A 487 22.41 -12.00 7.35
CA PRO A 487 22.53 -11.02 6.27
C PRO A 487 22.77 -9.59 6.80
N PHE A 488 22.25 -9.26 7.98
CA PHE A 488 22.45 -7.95 8.60
C PHE A 488 23.91 -7.74 9.02
N LEU A 489 24.55 -8.76 9.58
CA LEU A 489 25.98 -8.72 9.95
C LEU A 489 26.88 -8.63 8.72
N VAL A 490 26.54 -9.32 7.63
CA VAL A 490 27.30 -9.24 6.37
C VAL A 490 27.21 -7.82 5.78
N LEU A 491 26.02 -7.21 5.78
CA LEU A 491 25.83 -5.83 5.33
C LEU A 491 26.63 -4.85 6.19
N LEU A 492 26.57 -4.98 7.51
CA LEU A 492 27.31 -4.14 8.45
C LEU A 492 28.83 -4.26 8.25
N GLY A 493 29.33 -5.48 8.03
CA GLY A 493 30.73 -5.75 7.69
C GLY A 493 31.15 -5.07 6.39
N PHE A 494 30.28 -5.10 5.37
CA PHE A 494 30.56 -4.44 4.10
C PHE A 494 30.58 -2.90 4.22
N ILE A 495 29.63 -2.33 4.97
CA ILE A 495 29.55 -0.88 5.22
C ILE A 495 30.80 -0.41 5.98
N THR A 496 31.17 -1.09 7.07
CA THR A 496 32.35 -0.73 7.87
C THR A 496 33.65 -0.87 7.08
N TRP A 497 33.77 -1.89 6.24
CA TRP A 497 34.90 -2.04 5.31
C TRP A 497 34.97 -0.89 4.29
N ARG A 498 33.84 -0.49 3.69
CA ARG A 498 33.78 0.62 2.73
C ARG A 498 34.12 1.96 3.39
N ILE A 499 33.64 2.22 4.60
CA ILE A 499 33.96 3.42 5.37
C ILE A 499 35.45 3.47 5.71
N ARG A 500 36.03 2.36 6.19
CA ARG A 500 37.49 2.28 6.44
C ARG A 500 38.31 2.57 5.19
N ARG A 501 37.90 2.03 4.04
CA ARG A 501 38.59 2.24 2.77
C ARG A 501 38.53 3.70 2.32
N ALA A 502 37.35 4.32 2.41
CA ALA A 502 37.17 5.73 2.10
C ALA A 502 37.99 6.66 3.00
N HIS A 503 38.14 6.35 4.28
CA HIS A 503 38.97 7.14 5.20
C HIS A 503 40.48 7.03 4.93
N LEU A 504 40.96 5.89 4.45
CA LEU A 504 42.35 5.70 4.07
C LEU A 504 42.69 6.50 2.81
N ASP A 505 41.86 6.39 1.76
CA ASP A 505 42.06 7.11 0.49
C ASP A 505 42.04 8.63 0.69
N ASN A 506 41.19 9.14 1.59
CA ASN A 506 41.07 10.58 1.87
C ASN A 506 42.29 11.15 2.63
N ARG A 507 43.00 10.33 3.43
CA ARG A 507 44.24 10.76 4.11
C ARG A 507 45.40 10.88 3.12
N ASP A 508 45.52 9.93 2.19
CA ASP A 508 46.57 9.95 1.17
C ASP A 508 46.33 11.07 0.16
N ALA A 509 45.07 11.34 -0.21
CA ALA A 509 44.70 12.47 -1.06
C ALA A 509 45.11 13.81 -0.41
N ARG A 510 44.74 14.04 0.85
CA ARG A 510 45.10 15.26 1.60
C ARG A 510 46.61 15.45 1.74
N ARG A 511 47.37 14.36 1.95
CA ARG A 511 48.84 14.41 2.05
C ARG A 511 49.45 14.84 0.71
N ARG A 512 48.95 14.32 -0.41
CA ARG A 512 49.43 14.70 -1.76
C ARG A 512 49.07 16.14 -2.10
N GLU A 513 47.86 16.59 -1.79
CA GLU A 513 47.44 17.98 -1.99
C GLU A 513 48.33 18.95 -1.20
N ALA A 514 48.61 18.67 0.07
CA ALA A 514 49.50 19.49 0.90
C ALA A 514 50.92 19.60 0.32
N LEU A 515 51.51 18.47 -0.11
CA LEU A 515 52.83 18.44 -0.73
C LEU A 515 52.87 19.17 -2.09
N GLN A 516 51.80 19.08 -2.88
CA GLN A 516 51.67 19.82 -4.15
C GLN A 516 51.56 21.33 -3.92
N HIS A 517 50.79 21.76 -2.92
CA HIS A 517 50.69 23.17 -2.56
C HIS A 517 52.02 23.74 -2.06
N GLU A 518 52.76 22.99 -1.22
CA GLU A 518 54.09 23.38 -0.74
C GLU A 518 55.09 23.48 -1.90
N ALA A 519 55.12 22.48 -2.80
CA ALA A 519 55.99 22.48 -3.98
C ALA A 519 55.68 23.65 -4.92
N ALA A 520 54.40 23.94 -5.18
CA ALA A 520 53.99 25.06 -6.03
C ALA A 520 54.32 26.42 -5.39
N ALA A 521 54.19 26.55 -4.07
CA ALA A 521 54.57 27.77 -3.35
C ALA A 521 56.09 28.01 -3.41
N LEU A 522 56.89 26.96 -3.25
CA LEU A 522 58.36 27.03 -3.37
C LEU A 522 58.81 27.33 -4.79
N GLN A 523 58.20 26.72 -5.81
CA GLN A 523 58.52 27.02 -7.21
C GLN A 523 58.21 28.48 -7.57
N ARG A 524 57.12 29.05 -7.04
CA ARG A 524 56.83 30.49 -7.19
C ARG A 524 57.83 31.37 -6.47
N SER A 525 58.33 30.96 -5.30
CA SER A 525 59.28 31.75 -4.52
C SER A 525 60.69 31.75 -5.12
N LEU A 526 61.09 30.67 -5.80
CA LEU A 526 62.35 30.60 -6.55
C LEU A 526 62.37 31.54 -7.77
N ARG A 527 61.19 31.89 -8.32
CA ARG A 527 61.07 32.84 -9.44
C ARG A 527 61.13 34.31 -9.02
N ARG A 528 61.13 34.62 -7.70
CA ARG A 528 61.20 36.00 -7.21
C ARG A 528 62.65 36.45 -7.01
N GLU A 529 62.98 37.66 -7.42
CA GLU A 529 64.36 38.19 -7.45
C GLU A 529 64.93 38.55 -6.07
N ASP A 530 64.12 38.60 -5.03
CA ASP A 530 64.39 39.18 -3.71
C ASP A 530 64.94 38.20 -2.64
N VAL A 531 65.27 36.96 -3.01
CA VAL A 531 65.67 35.91 -2.05
C VAL A 531 67.18 35.89 -1.86
N SER A 532 67.62 35.81 -0.58
CA SER A 532 69.04 35.68 -0.26
C SER A 532 69.65 34.38 -0.83
N PRO A 533 70.95 34.33 -1.16
CA PRO A 533 71.60 33.12 -1.69
C PRO A 533 71.36 31.85 -0.88
N GLN A 534 71.46 31.95 0.44
CA GLN A 534 71.29 30.80 1.33
C GLN A 534 69.85 30.30 1.34
N GLU A 535 68.90 31.23 1.33
CA GLU A 535 67.48 30.92 1.29
C GLU A 535 67.03 30.40 -0.09
N TYR A 536 67.71 30.82 -1.17
CA TYR A 536 67.46 30.33 -2.52
C TYR A 536 67.85 28.85 -2.66
N PHE A 537 69.08 28.46 -2.29
CA PHE A 537 69.54 27.08 -2.43
C PHE A 537 68.78 26.11 -1.51
N SER A 538 68.41 26.53 -0.30
CA SER A 538 67.59 25.72 0.61
C SER A 538 66.16 25.52 0.11
N ARG A 539 65.53 26.55 -0.49
CA ARG A 539 64.23 26.42 -1.15
C ARG A 539 64.30 25.54 -2.41
N ALA A 540 65.41 25.62 -3.14
CA ALA A 540 65.64 24.84 -4.36
C ALA A 540 65.82 23.35 -4.07
N SER A 541 66.65 22.97 -3.10
CA SER A 541 66.79 21.57 -2.69
C SER A 541 65.48 21.01 -2.10
N ARG A 542 64.76 21.81 -1.30
CA ARG A 542 63.43 21.44 -0.79
C ARG A 542 62.41 21.20 -1.90
N ALA A 543 62.43 22.00 -2.97
CA ALA A 543 61.54 21.79 -4.12
C ALA A 543 61.82 20.45 -4.82
N VAL A 544 63.09 20.06 -4.97
CA VAL A 544 63.50 18.76 -5.53
C VAL A 544 63.06 17.61 -4.62
N GLN A 545 63.22 17.75 -3.30
CA GLN A 545 62.77 16.77 -2.31
C GLN A 545 61.25 16.52 -2.39
N LEU A 546 60.46 17.59 -2.47
CA LEU A 546 58.99 17.51 -2.57
C LEU A 546 58.53 16.91 -3.90
N LYS A 547 59.17 17.29 -5.02
CA LYS A 547 58.88 16.69 -6.34
C LYS A 547 59.20 15.19 -6.34
N THR A 548 60.33 14.80 -5.76
CA THR A 548 60.72 13.38 -5.63
C THR A 548 59.73 12.60 -4.76
N ALA A 549 59.32 13.18 -3.62
CA ALA A 549 58.33 12.60 -2.72
C ALA A 549 56.98 12.39 -3.41
N LEU A 550 56.55 13.33 -4.24
CA LEU A 550 55.32 13.21 -5.04
C LEU A 550 55.43 12.13 -6.13
N ALA A 551 56.59 11.99 -6.76
CA ALA A 551 56.80 11.02 -7.84
C ALA A 551 56.93 9.56 -7.34
N ARG A 552 57.57 9.34 -6.19
CA ARG A 552 57.88 7.99 -5.67
C ARG A 552 57.16 7.62 -4.36
N ASN A 553 56.32 8.51 -3.83
CA ASN A 553 55.60 8.32 -2.56
C ASN A 553 56.53 8.04 -1.37
N VAL A 554 57.65 8.78 -1.30
CA VAL A 554 58.67 8.69 -0.24
C VAL A 554 58.58 9.91 0.67
N ASP A 555 59.08 9.84 1.90
CA ASP A 555 59.17 10.99 2.80
C ASP A 555 60.08 12.09 2.20
N PRO A 556 59.60 13.34 2.01
CA PRO A 556 60.41 14.44 1.48
C PRO A 556 61.72 14.67 2.24
N ASN A 557 61.74 14.44 3.55
CA ASN A 557 62.93 14.70 4.37
C ASN A 557 64.03 13.64 4.22
N ALA A 558 63.69 12.48 3.64
CA ALA A 558 64.61 11.37 3.42
C ALA A 558 65.20 11.36 1.99
N VAL A 559 64.90 12.38 1.18
CA VAL A 559 65.39 12.48 -0.20
C VAL A 559 66.73 13.22 -0.24
N ASP A 560 67.76 12.51 -0.67
CA ASP A 560 69.07 13.06 -1.05
C ASP A 560 69.20 13.20 -2.59
N ALA A 561 70.36 13.68 -3.05
CA ALA A 561 70.62 13.90 -4.47
C ALA A 561 70.56 12.61 -5.31
N ASP A 562 70.98 11.47 -4.76
CA ASP A 562 71.02 10.19 -5.47
C ASP A 562 69.63 9.54 -5.54
N VAL A 563 68.81 9.68 -4.49
CA VAL A 563 67.40 9.30 -4.46
C VAL A 563 66.60 10.16 -5.45
N ALA A 564 66.87 11.46 -5.53
CA ALA A 564 66.25 12.33 -6.54
C ALA A 564 66.67 11.96 -7.97
N ALA A 565 67.96 11.75 -8.21
CA ALA A 565 68.49 11.38 -9.54
C ALA A 565 67.94 10.03 -10.02
N SER A 566 67.83 9.05 -9.12
CA SER A 566 67.25 7.74 -9.43
C SER A 566 65.73 7.79 -9.63
N ALA A 567 65.01 8.62 -8.86
CA ALA A 567 63.57 8.79 -9.00
C ALA A 567 63.17 9.27 -10.39
N PHE A 568 63.91 10.23 -10.96
CA PHE A 568 63.65 10.86 -12.25
C PHE A 568 64.47 10.30 -13.42
N ARG A 569 65.26 9.23 -13.22
CA ARG A 569 66.14 8.63 -14.25
C ARG A 569 67.08 9.66 -14.90
N ALA A 570 67.67 10.53 -14.08
CA ALA A 570 68.57 11.59 -14.52
C ALA A 570 69.84 11.01 -15.20
N ASP A 571 70.31 11.69 -16.25
CA ASP A 571 71.59 11.42 -16.89
C ASP A 571 72.77 11.86 -15.99
N GLU A 572 73.99 11.48 -16.35
CA GLU A 572 75.19 11.74 -15.53
C GLU A 572 75.44 13.25 -15.31
N ALA A 573 75.09 14.08 -16.30
CA ALA A 573 75.18 15.53 -16.20
C ALA A 573 74.17 16.10 -15.18
N THR A 574 72.89 15.68 -15.26
CA THR A 574 71.85 16.11 -14.33
C THR A 574 72.11 15.58 -12.90
N ARG A 575 72.63 14.36 -12.75
CA ARG A 575 73.03 13.81 -11.46
C ARG A 575 74.07 14.68 -10.75
N ARG A 576 75.13 15.09 -11.47
CA ARG A 576 76.15 16.00 -10.93
C ARG A 576 75.59 17.36 -10.54
N ARG A 577 74.69 17.91 -11.35
CA ARG A 577 73.99 19.19 -11.05
C ARG A 577 73.11 19.09 -9.79
N LEU A 578 72.43 17.96 -9.60
CA LEU A 578 71.67 17.70 -8.37
C LEU A 578 72.59 17.57 -7.15
N GLN A 579 73.70 16.84 -7.25
CA GLN A 579 74.67 16.73 -6.16
C GLN A 579 75.22 18.11 -5.77
N GLN A 580 75.62 18.93 -6.75
CA GLN A 580 76.07 20.30 -6.52
C GLN A 580 75.00 21.19 -5.88
N LEU A 581 73.72 21.01 -6.24
CA LEU A 581 72.61 21.77 -5.66
C LEU A 581 72.42 21.43 -4.17
N PHE A 582 72.43 20.14 -3.84
CA PHE A 582 72.30 19.67 -2.46
C PHE A 582 73.51 20.08 -1.62
N GLU A 583 74.73 19.93 -2.15
CA GLU A 583 75.98 20.36 -1.49
C GLU A 583 75.98 21.86 -1.18
N LYS A 584 75.60 22.71 -2.15
CA LYS A 584 75.46 24.16 -1.92
C LYS A 584 74.36 24.50 -0.92
N SER A 585 73.29 23.71 -0.88
CA SER A 585 72.21 23.91 0.10
C SER A 585 72.63 23.51 1.51
N ASP A 586 73.45 22.47 1.65
CA ASP A 586 74.02 22.03 2.93
C ASP A 586 75.11 22.98 3.40
N GLU A 587 76.01 23.42 2.51
CA GLU A 587 76.99 24.47 2.78
C GLU A 587 76.30 25.74 3.29
N ALA A 588 75.22 26.18 2.64
CA ALA A 588 74.42 27.33 3.06
C ALA A 588 73.72 27.13 4.42
N ARG A 589 73.46 25.88 4.83
CA ARG A 589 72.79 25.56 6.10
C ARG A 589 73.74 25.48 7.28
N TYR A 590 74.99 25.06 7.05
CA TYR A 590 75.99 24.84 8.10
C TYR A 590 77.07 25.94 8.19
N SER A 591 77.24 26.76 7.14
CA SER A 591 78.09 27.95 7.20
C SER A 591 77.34 29.13 7.85
N GLY A 592 77.48 29.27 9.17
CA GLY A 592 76.93 30.42 9.91
C GLY A 592 77.38 31.74 9.27
N GLY A 593 76.41 32.54 8.82
CA GLY A 593 76.63 33.63 7.87
C GLY A 593 77.53 34.76 8.35
N GLN A 594 78.64 34.97 7.64
CA GLN A 594 79.26 36.28 7.46
C GLN A 594 79.68 36.43 6.01
N ASN A 595 78.77 36.88 5.14
CA ASN A 595 79.12 37.61 3.93
C ASN A 595 77.88 38.39 3.44
N GLY A 596 78.04 39.70 3.26
CA GLY A 596 76.96 40.65 2.96
C GLY A 596 76.14 40.29 1.72
N ILE A 597 74.93 40.87 1.65
CA ILE A 597 73.91 40.67 0.62
C ILE A 597 74.52 40.85 -0.78
N ARG A 598 75.01 39.76 -1.38
CA ARG A 598 75.27 39.64 -2.81
C ARG A 598 74.11 38.88 -3.40
N LEU A 599 73.37 39.52 -4.30
CA LEU A 599 72.34 38.86 -5.11
C LEU A 599 73.00 37.75 -5.93
N LEU A 600 72.35 36.58 -6.03
CA LEU A 600 72.81 35.50 -6.92
C LEU A 600 72.89 36.02 -8.36
N PRO A 601 73.97 35.70 -9.12
CA PRO A 601 74.00 35.96 -10.55
C PRO A 601 72.80 35.31 -11.25
N PRO A 602 72.16 36.00 -12.21
CA PRO A 602 70.95 35.51 -12.89
C PRO A 602 71.18 34.19 -13.62
N ASP A 603 72.40 33.95 -14.12
CA ASP A 603 72.75 32.72 -14.84
C ASP A 603 72.65 31.46 -13.96
N VAL A 604 73.12 31.55 -12.71
CA VAL A 604 73.07 30.45 -11.74
C VAL A 604 71.63 30.16 -11.31
N ARG A 605 70.82 31.21 -11.18
CA ARG A 605 69.39 31.09 -10.85
C ARG A 605 68.64 30.38 -11.98
N ASN A 606 68.89 30.76 -13.22
CA ASN A 606 68.26 30.17 -14.40
C ASN A 606 68.65 28.70 -14.56
N GLU A 607 69.92 28.34 -14.34
CA GLU A 607 70.37 26.95 -14.41
C GLU A 607 69.69 26.06 -13.36
N VAL A 608 69.51 26.55 -12.13
CA VAL A 608 68.82 25.81 -11.06
C VAL A 608 67.31 25.69 -11.33
N LEU A 609 66.68 26.74 -11.86
CA LEU A 609 65.26 26.70 -12.26
C LEU A 609 65.03 25.73 -13.41
N GLU A 610 65.90 25.75 -14.42
CA GLU A 610 65.86 24.84 -15.56
C GLU A 610 66.05 23.39 -15.09
N LEU A 611 66.99 23.14 -14.18
CA LEU A 611 67.18 21.84 -13.56
C LEU A 611 65.90 21.35 -12.87
N ILE A 612 65.26 22.19 -12.04
CA ILE A 612 64.04 21.82 -11.31
C ILE A 612 62.85 21.63 -12.26
N ASP A 613 62.72 22.43 -13.32
CA ASP A 613 61.62 22.34 -14.29
C ASP A 613 61.77 21.13 -15.23
N ASN A 614 62.99 20.67 -15.48
CA ASN A 614 63.30 19.47 -16.26
C ASN A 614 63.12 18.15 -15.48
N LEU A 615 63.02 18.21 -14.14
CA LEU A 615 62.60 17.07 -13.32
C LEU A 615 61.08 16.85 -13.45
N ARG A 616 60.67 16.15 -14.51
CA ARG A 616 59.31 15.65 -14.72
C ARG A 616 59.29 14.13 -14.61
N ALA A 617 58.32 13.59 -13.87
CA ALA A 617 58.06 12.17 -13.74
C ALA A 617 57.25 11.62 -14.92
#